data_AF-A0A6G3XBK9-F1
#
_entry.id   AF-A0A6G3XBK9-F1
#
_cell.length_a   1.000
_cell.length_b   1.000
_cell.length_c   1.000
_cell.angle_alpha   90.00
_cell.angle_beta   90.00
_cell.angle_gamma   90.00
#
_symmetry.space_group_name_H-M   'P 1'
#
loop_
_entity.id
_entity.type
_entity.pdbx_description
1 polymer ?
#
loop_
_entity_poly.entity_id
_entity_poly.type
_entity_poly.pdbx_seq_one_letter_code
_entity_poly.pdbx_strand_id
1 'polypeptide(L)' 'MTVTRVSAPPSDQAAAQAITATGLRKSYGDKTVLDGIDLAVPAGSVFAL' A
#
# COMPACT_ATOMS: atom_id res chain seq x y z
N MET A 1 -14.08 -34.32 -23.04
CA MET A 1 -14.33 -34.13 -21.59
C MET A 1 -13.61 -32.86 -21.18
N THR A 2 -14.25 -31.71 -21.33
CA THR A 2 -13.62 -30.39 -21.13
C THR A 2 -14.01 -29.92 -19.73
N VAL A 3 -13.05 -29.92 -18.80
CA VAL A 3 -13.26 -29.39 -17.45
C VAL A 3 -13.09 -27.88 -17.52
N THR A 4 -14.20 -27.14 -17.44
CA THR A 4 -14.19 -25.69 -17.24
C THR A 4 -13.67 -25.41 -15.84
N ARG A 5 -12.44 -24.95 -15.70
CA ARG A 5 -11.97 -24.39 -14.41
C ARG A 5 -12.70 -23.07 -14.20
N VAL A 6 -13.60 -23.04 -13.22
CA VAL A 6 -14.07 -21.78 -12.63
C VAL A 6 -12.90 -21.22 -11.84
N SER A 7 -12.28 -20.14 -12.32
CA SER A 7 -11.41 -19.33 -11.48
C SER A 7 -12.31 -18.64 -10.46
N ALA A 8 -12.01 -18.80 -9.16
CA ALA A 8 -12.56 -17.94 -8.13
C ALA A 8 -12.37 -16.47 -8.54
N PRO A 9 -13.29 -15.54 -8.20
CA PRO A 9 -13.02 -14.11 -8.38
C PRO A 9 -11.65 -13.80 -7.75
N PRO A 10 -10.85 -12.87 -8.29
CA PRO A 10 -9.59 -12.50 -7.67
C PRO A 10 -9.88 -12.00 -6.25
N SER A 11 -9.87 -12.90 -5.29
CA SER A 11 -9.89 -12.62 -3.88
C SER A 11 -8.51 -12.09 -3.61
N ASP A 12 -8.39 -10.76 -3.67
CA ASP A 12 -7.23 -10.01 -3.23
C ASP A 12 -5.92 -10.60 -3.78
N GLN A 13 -5.62 -10.36 -5.06
CA GLN A 13 -4.35 -10.77 -5.66
C GLN A 13 -3.21 -10.03 -4.96
N ALA A 14 -2.80 -10.54 -3.79
CA ALA A 14 -1.79 -10.01 -2.88
C ALA A 14 -1.66 -8.50 -3.00
N ALA A 15 -2.69 -7.73 -2.58
CA ALA A 15 -2.88 -6.31 -2.92
C ALA A 15 -1.55 -5.60 -3.15
N ALA A 16 -1.17 -5.46 -4.43
CA ALA A 16 0.11 -4.90 -4.80
C ALA A 16 0.26 -3.54 -4.08
N GLN A 17 1.40 -3.33 -3.43
CA GLN A 17 1.65 -2.06 -2.74
C GLN A 17 1.61 -0.94 -3.78
N ALA A 18 0.65 -0.02 -3.63
CA ALA A 18 0.50 1.11 -4.53
C ALA A 18 1.38 2.29 -4.09
N ILE A 19 1.58 2.44 -2.79
CA ILE A 19 2.46 3.47 -2.22
C ILE A 19 3.44 2.76 -1.28
N THR A 20 4.72 2.97 -1.51
CA THR A 20 5.79 2.55 -0.59
C THR A 20 6.74 3.73 -0.38
N ALA A 21 7.04 4.05 0.87
CA ALA A 21 8.10 4.99 1.23
C ALA A 21 8.84 4.46 2.46
N THR A 22 10.16 4.54 2.43
CA THR A 22 11.03 4.13 3.53
C THR A 22 11.70 5.36 4.13
N GLY A 23 11.67 5.49 5.45
CA GLY A 23 12.32 6.60 6.15
C GLY A 23 11.75 7.98 5.80
N LEU A 24 10.45 8.09 5.53
CA LEU A 24 9.77 9.33 5.16
C LEU A 24 9.98 10.41 6.25
N ARG A 25 10.55 11.54 5.84
CA ARG A 25 10.83 12.70 6.69
C ARG A 25 10.29 13.97 6.07
N LYS A 26 9.75 14.85 6.93
CA LYS A 26 9.25 16.16 6.52
C LYS A 26 9.39 17.14 7.67
N SER A 27 9.96 18.31 7.35
CA SER A 27 10.01 19.45 8.27
C SER A 27 9.35 20.67 7.63
N TYR A 28 8.73 21.50 8.47
CA TYR A 28 8.28 22.85 8.11
C TYR A 28 9.07 23.84 8.95
N GLY A 29 10.01 24.54 8.30
CA GLY A 29 11.03 25.31 9.01
C GLY A 29 11.82 24.40 9.96
N ASP A 30 11.98 24.86 11.20
CA ASP A 30 12.72 24.14 12.23
C ASP A 30 11.92 22.98 12.86
N LYS A 31 10.64 22.80 12.49
CA LYS A 31 9.79 21.75 13.04
C LYS A 31 9.79 20.51 12.17
N THR A 32 10.33 19.41 12.68
CA THR A 32 10.11 18.07 12.11
C THR A 32 8.71 17.57 12.42
N VAL A 33 8.02 17.08 11.39
CA VAL A 33 6.62 16.62 11.45
C VAL A 33 6.53 15.13 11.18
N LEU A 34 7.35 14.64 10.24
CA LEU A 34 7.58 13.22 10.01
C LEU A 34 9.05 12.95 10.23
N ASP A 35 9.37 11.93 11.01
CA ASP A 35 10.75 11.59 11.37
C ASP A 35 11.10 10.12 11.09
N GLY A 36 11.24 9.80 9.80
CA GLY A 36 11.85 8.54 9.38
C GLY A 36 10.89 7.35 9.45
N ILE A 37 9.62 7.58 9.16
CA ILE A 37 8.60 6.52 9.19
C ILE A 37 8.55 5.74 7.87
N ASP A 38 8.20 4.46 7.96
CA ASP A 38 7.93 3.65 6.79
C ASP A 38 6.42 3.65 6.49
N LEU A 39 6.07 3.75 5.21
CA LEU A 39 4.69 3.78 4.73
C LEU A 39 4.51 2.73 3.64
N ALA A 40 3.45 1.93 3.78
CA ALA A 40 3.03 0.95 2.79
C ALA A 40 1.49 1.00 2.67
N VAL A 41 0.98 1.36 1.49
CA VAL A 41 -0.46 1.46 1.23
C VAL A 41 -0.84 0.51 0.08
N PRO A 42 -1.70 -0.49 0.35
CA PRO A 42 -2.20 -1.40 -0.68
C PRO A 42 -3.02 -0.68 -1.76
N ALA A 43 -2.96 -1.18 -3.00
CA ALA A 43 -3.82 -0.69 -4.08
C ALA A 43 -5.32 -0.78 -3.70
N GLY A 44 -6.09 0.25 -4.06
CA GLY A 44 -7.54 0.30 -3.79
C GLY A 44 -7.92 0.58 -2.33
N SER A 45 -6.96 0.94 -1.48
CA SER A 45 -7.21 1.26 -0.07
C SER A 45 -7.06 2.77 0.22
N VAL A 46 -7.60 3.19 1.36
CA VAL A 46 -7.44 4.54 1.92
C VAL A 46 -6.71 4.42 3.26
N PHE A 47 -5.70 5.27 3.47
CA PHE A 47 -4.89 5.32 4.68
C PHE A 47 -4.86 6.74 5.24
N ALA A 48 -4.89 6.91 6.56
CA ALA A 48 -4.94 8.21 7.23
C ALA A 48 -3.90 8.31 8.35
N LEU A 49 -3.21 9.46 8.40
CA LEU A 49 -2.15 9.84 9.35
C LEU A 49 -2.45 11.23 9.94
#